data_AF-A0AA43ATZ2-F1
#
_entry.id   AF-A0AA43ATZ2-F1
#
_cell.length_a   1.000
_cell.length_b   1.000
_cell.length_c   1.000
_cell.angle_alpha   90.00
_cell.angle_beta   90.00
_cell.angle_gamma   90.00
#
_symmetry.space_group_name_H-M   'P 1'
#
loop_
_entity.id
_entity.type
_entity.pdbx_description
1 polymer ?
#
loop_
_entity_poly.entity_id
_entity_poly.type
_entity_poly.pdbx_seq_one_letter_code
_entity_poly.pdbx_strand_id
1 'polypeptide(L)'
;MARGSKHGIDRSEWEQRRTEFVRRGLELPQTKLMPLDVSEIRSAARQRERLRNHIKDNLSNAALAKKFGVHERSIEKVLSRESWGHEP
;
A
#
# COMPACT_ATOMS: atom_id res chain seq x y z
N MET A 1 44.56 2.35 6.00
CA MET A 1 43.82 1.40 6.88
C MET A 1 42.34 1.60 6.62
N ALA A 2 41.66 0.58 6.08
CA ALA A 2 40.23 0.68 5.79
C ALA A 2 39.47 0.93 7.09
N ARG A 3 38.55 1.90 7.10
CA ARG A 3 37.66 2.13 8.24
C ARG A 3 36.76 0.89 8.38
N GLY A 4 37.15 -0.04 9.24
CA GLY A 4 36.33 -1.19 9.60
C GLY A 4 34.99 -0.73 10.19
N SER A 5 33.96 -1.58 10.07
CA SER A 5 32.70 -1.30 10.75
C SER A 5 32.91 -1.16 12.27
N LYS A 6 31.99 -0.52 13.00
CA LYS A 6 32.06 -0.38 14.48
C LYS A 6 32.23 -1.74 15.20
N HIS A 7 31.95 -2.84 14.50
CA HIS A 7 31.98 -4.22 14.98
C HIS A 7 33.31 -4.93 14.66
N GLY A 8 34.31 -4.24 14.11
CA GLY A 8 35.63 -4.83 13.82
C GLY A 8 35.67 -5.77 12.62
N ILE A 9 34.57 -5.86 11.85
CA ILE A 9 34.47 -6.65 10.61
C ILE A 9 34.57 -5.77 9.37
N ASP A 10 34.95 -6.38 8.24
CA ASP A 10 34.98 -5.72 6.94
C ASP A 10 33.60 -5.14 6.57
N ARG A 11 33.60 -4.04 5.81
CA ARG A 11 32.35 -3.33 5.46
C ARG A 11 31.39 -4.21 4.67
N SER A 12 31.90 -5.01 3.73
CA SER A 12 31.05 -5.89 2.90
C SER A 12 30.37 -6.97 3.75
N GLU A 13 31.10 -7.54 4.70
CA GLU A 13 30.58 -8.51 5.68
C GLU A 13 29.53 -7.85 6.59
N TRP A 14 29.81 -6.64 7.07
CA TRP A 14 28.86 -5.89 7.88
C TRP A 14 27.57 -5.59 7.12
N GLU A 15 27.63 -5.20 5.84
CA GLU A 15 26.44 -4.87 5.05
C GLU A 15 25.51 -6.08 4.87
N GLN A 16 26.07 -7.28 4.71
CA GLN A 16 25.31 -8.54 4.64
C GLN A 16 24.68 -8.89 5.99
N ARG A 17 25.42 -8.73 7.09
CA ARG A 17 25.03 -9.16 8.43
C ARG A 17 24.41 -8.06 9.30
N ARG A 18 24.20 -6.86 8.76
CA ARG A 18 23.73 -5.66 9.50
C ARG A 18 22.47 -5.88 10.33
N THR A 19 21.63 -6.85 9.95
CA THR A 19 20.40 -7.18 10.68
C THR A 19 20.69 -7.80 12.04
N GLU A 20 21.79 -8.53 12.19
CA GLU A 20 22.25 -9.16 13.45
C GLU A 20 22.77 -8.13 14.46
N PHE A 21 23.25 -6.99 13.98
CA PHE A 21 23.99 -6.02 14.79
C PHE A 21 23.17 -4.81 15.26
N VAL A 22 21.89 -4.73 14.87
CA VAL A 22 21.01 -3.58 15.13
C VAL A 22 19.77 -4.06 15.87
N ARG A 23 19.47 -3.43 17.01
CA ARG A 23 18.23 -3.68 17.76
C ARG A 23 17.00 -3.42 16.88
N ARG A 24 16.05 -4.35 16.84
CA ARG A 24 14.86 -4.29 15.97
C ARG A 24 13.60 -4.72 16.69
N GLY A 25 12.45 -4.30 16.17
CA GLY A 25 11.15 -4.70 16.70
C GLY A 25 11.04 -4.37 18.18
N LEU A 26 10.74 -5.38 19.00
CA LEU A 26 10.56 -5.29 20.45
C LEU A 26 11.82 -4.86 21.22
N GLU A 27 13.01 -5.01 20.63
CA GLU A 27 14.27 -4.59 21.27
C GLU A 27 14.46 -3.06 21.29
N LEU A 28 13.61 -2.33 20.57
CA LEU A 28 13.63 -0.87 20.53
C LEU A 28 12.72 -0.31 21.63
N PRO A 29 13.22 0.46 22.60
CA PRO A 29 12.42 0.96 23.72
C PRO A 29 11.26 1.88 23.29
N GLN A 30 11.38 2.52 22.13
CA GLN A 30 10.35 3.37 21.55
C GLN A 30 9.29 2.61 20.74
N THR A 31 9.44 1.29 20.56
CA THR A 31 8.45 0.51 19.81
C THR A 31 7.15 0.38 20.60
N LYS A 32 6.03 0.61 19.91
CA LYS A 32 4.69 0.42 20.47
C LYS A 32 3.94 -0.74 19.82
N LEU A 33 4.51 -1.30 18.75
CA LEU A 33 3.87 -2.32 17.94
C LEU A 33 4.41 -3.70 18.30
N MET A 34 3.48 -4.64 18.46
CA MET A 34 3.77 -6.06 18.55
C MET A 34 3.98 -6.65 17.14
N PRO A 35 4.71 -7.77 17.02
CA PRO A 35 4.86 -8.45 15.73
C PRO A 35 3.52 -8.82 15.06
N LEU A 36 2.49 -9.14 15.86
CA LEU A 36 1.14 -9.42 15.36
C LEU A 36 0.53 -8.19 14.69
N ASP A 37 0.60 -7.01 15.34
CA ASP A 37 0.12 -5.74 14.78
C ASP A 37 0.80 -5.44 13.45
N VAL A 38 2.12 -5.64 13.36
CA VAL A 38 2.89 -5.42 12.12
C VAL A 38 2.39 -6.37 11.01
N SER A 39 2.09 -7.63 11.33
CA SER A 39 1.53 -8.60 10.38
C SER A 39 0.15 -8.17 9.89
N GLU A 40 -0.72 -7.74 10.81
CA GLU A 40 -2.07 -7.28 10.52
C GLU A 40 -2.05 -6.03 9.63
N ILE A 41 -1.25 -5.02 9.98
CA ILE A 41 -1.08 -3.79 9.19
C ILE A 41 -0.62 -4.12 7.76
N ARG A 42 0.35 -5.03 7.60
CA ARG A 42 0.81 -5.46 6.27
C ARG A 42 -0.27 -6.20 5.50
N SER A 43 -1.09 -7.00 6.18
CA SER A 43 -2.22 -7.68 5.55
C SER A 43 -3.28 -6.70 5.07
N ALA A 44 -3.68 -5.75 5.93
CA ALA A 44 -4.62 -4.70 5.61
C ALA A 44 -4.12 -3.83 4.44
N ALA A 45 -2.82 -3.51 4.41
CA ALA A 45 -2.22 -2.77 3.29
C ALA A 45 -2.35 -3.53 1.96
N ARG A 46 -2.10 -4.85 1.95
CA ARG A 46 -2.31 -5.67 0.74
C ARG A 46 -3.77 -5.73 0.31
N GLN A 47 -4.69 -5.87 1.27
CA GLN A 47 -6.13 -5.87 0.99
C GLN A 47 -6.59 -4.53 0.41
N ARG A 48 -6.11 -3.41 0.96
CA ARG A 48 -6.37 -2.07 0.45
C ARG A 48 -5.94 -1.92 -1.00
N GLU A 49 -4.72 -2.33 -1.35
CA GLU A 49 -4.25 -2.22 -2.74
C GLU A 49 -5.07 -3.09 -3.71
N ARG A 50 -5.50 -4.29 -3.28
CA ARG A 50 -6.42 -5.12 -4.08
C ARG A 50 -7.76 -4.42 -4.33
N LEU A 51 -8.34 -3.79 -3.30
CA LEU A 51 -9.58 -3.04 -3.44
C LEU A 51 -9.42 -1.82 -4.33
N ARG A 52 -8.30 -1.08 -4.21
CA ARG A 52 -8.02 0.08 -5.07
C ARG A 52 -7.90 -0.34 -6.54
N ASN A 53 -7.20 -1.44 -6.82
CA ASN A 53 -7.11 -1.98 -8.17
C ASN A 53 -8.49 -2.42 -8.68
N HIS A 54 -9.27 -3.13 -7.86
CA HIS A 54 -10.61 -3.54 -8.23
C HIS A 54 -11.51 -2.34 -8.56
N ILE A 55 -11.50 -1.30 -7.72
CA ILE A 55 -12.25 -0.05 -7.96
C ILE A 55 -11.79 0.58 -9.28
N LYS A 56 -10.48 0.74 -9.47
CA LYS A 56 -9.92 1.33 -10.70
C LYS A 56 -10.39 0.57 -11.95
N ASP A 57 -10.31 -0.75 -11.91
CA ASP A 57 -10.49 -1.59 -13.10
C ASP A 57 -11.97 -1.88 -13.41
N ASN A 58 -12.86 -1.78 -12.42
CA ASN A 58 -14.27 -2.20 -12.57
C ASN A 58 -15.31 -1.15 -12.21
N LEU A 59 -15.00 -0.25 -11.26
CA LEU A 59 -15.98 0.66 -10.66
C LEU A 59 -15.68 2.14 -10.94
N SER A 60 -14.52 2.47 -11.50
CA SER A 60 -14.21 3.83 -11.93
C SER A 60 -15.17 4.27 -13.05
N ASN A 61 -15.41 5.58 -13.17
CA ASN A 61 -16.27 6.12 -14.23
C ASN A 61 -15.82 5.66 -15.62
N ALA A 62 -14.51 5.59 -15.87
CA ALA A 62 -13.91 5.06 -17.09
C ALA A 62 -14.24 3.57 -17.31
N ALA A 63 -14.13 2.74 -16.26
CA ALA A 63 -14.48 1.33 -16.33
C ALA A 63 -15.98 1.12 -16.58
N LEU A 64 -16.84 1.90 -15.91
CA LEU A 64 -18.28 1.87 -16.12
C LEU A 64 -18.66 2.34 -17.54
N ALA A 65 -18.06 3.43 -18.01
CA ALA A 65 -18.22 3.93 -19.37
C ALA A 65 -17.89 2.86 -20.41
N LYS A 66 -16.76 2.17 -20.25
CA LYS A 66 -16.38 1.04 -21.09
C LYS A 66 -17.38 -0.12 -21.01
N LYS A 67 -17.84 -0.48 -19.80
CA LYS A 67 -18.78 -1.58 -19.57
C LYS A 67 -20.15 -1.32 -20.23
N PHE A 68 -20.63 -0.09 -20.18
CA PHE A 68 -21.93 0.29 -20.73
C PHE A 68 -21.86 0.85 -22.16
N GLY A 69 -20.67 0.97 -22.75
CA GLY A 69 -20.49 1.47 -24.12
C GLY A 69 -20.84 2.96 -24.28
N VAL A 70 -20.64 3.76 -23.24
CA VAL A 70 -20.97 5.20 -23.21
C VAL A 70 -19.73 6.04 -22.91
N HIS A 71 -19.83 7.36 -23.10
CA HIS A 71 -18.78 8.30 -22.72
C HIS A 71 -18.77 8.54 -21.20
N GLU A 72 -17.59 8.82 -20.61
CA GLU A 72 -17.44 9.06 -19.17
C GLU A 72 -18.38 10.15 -18.63
N ARG A 73 -18.52 11.26 -19.39
CA ARG A 73 -19.48 12.34 -19.09
C ARG A 73 -20.93 11.87 -18.91
N SER A 74 -21.35 10.81 -19.59
CA SER A 74 -22.71 10.26 -19.40
C SER A 74 -22.85 9.61 -18.03
N ILE A 75 -21.81 8.90 -17.56
CA ILE A 75 -21.77 8.33 -16.21
C ILE A 75 -21.79 9.44 -15.16
N GLU A 76 -20.99 10.50 -15.34
CA GLU A 76 -20.96 11.65 -14.43
C GLU A 76 -22.34 12.30 -14.28
N LYS A 77 -23.06 12.50 -15.39
CA LYS A 77 -24.41 13.09 -15.38
C LYS A 77 -25.46 12.21 -14.71
N VAL A 78 -25.34 10.89 -14.84
CA VAL A 78 -26.21 9.94 -14.12
C VAL A 78 -25.92 10.03 -12.63
N LEU A 79 -24.64 10.03 -12.22
CA LEU A 79 -24.24 10.12 -10.81
C LEU A 79 -24.60 11.47 -10.17
N SER A 80 -24.50 12.59 -10.92
CA SER A 80 -24.89 13.91 -10.45
C SER A 80 -26.40 14.16 -10.50
N ARG A 81 -27.19 13.19 -11.00
CA ARG A 81 -28.64 13.30 -11.24
C ARG A 81 -29.05 14.43 -12.20
N GLU A 82 -28.11 14.99 -12.97
CA GLU A 82 -28.41 15.91 -14.08
C GLU A 82 -29.22 15.24 -15.18
N SER A 83 -28.94 13.95 -15.40
CA SER A 83 -29.72 13.08 -16.28
C SER A 83 -30.33 11.95 -15.46
N TRP A 84 -31.53 11.50 -15.84
CA TRP A 84 -32.23 10.39 -15.17
C TRP A 84 -32.58 10.64 -13.70
N GLY A 85 -32.70 11.89 -13.24
CA GLY A 85 -33.06 12.19 -11.86
C GLY A 85 -34.48 11.78 -11.42
N HIS A 86 -35.29 11.22 -12.32
CA HIS A 86 -36.56 10.57 -11.98
C HIS A 86 -36.37 9.14 -11.45
N GLU A 87 -35.22 8.52 -11.74
CA GLU A 87 -34.83 7.25 -11.14
C GLU A 87 -34.31 7.49 -9.71
N PRO A 88 -34.61 6.58 -8.76
CA PRO A 88 -34.28 6.74 -7.35
C PRO A 88 -32.76 6.79 -7.07
#